data_AF-A0A0C2WDI0-F1
#
_entry.id   AF-A0A0C2WDI0-F1
#
_cell.length_a   1.000
_cell.length_b   1.000
_cell.length_c   1.000
_cell.angle_alpha   90.00
_cell.angle_beta   90.00
_cell.angle_gamma   90.00
#
_symmetry.space_group_name_H-M   'P 1'
#
loop_
_entity.id
_entity.type
_entity.pdbx_description
1 polymer ?
#
loop_
_entity_poly.entity_id
_entity_poly.type
_entity_poly.pdbx_seq_one_letter_code
_entity_poly.pdbx_strand_id
1 'polypeptide(L)'
;MHQVVEAASALDDKDFLAVVRAVVERRPSLSVLLSVVDTAAASLEPHRVEDDNTITDAEEVELPDTVVEVDEIIDVPVVLATDPRIPEPDYTEGGVPTFDRVREKIEGRFGASIGSAELAHESPAGKSVDEQWDERQKAAKAKLEEIRRSMGK
;
A
#
# COMPACT_ATOMS: atom_id res chain seq x y z
N MET A 1 11.20 35.59 -11.45
CA MET A 1 11.60 34.23 -11.03
C MET A 1 12.05 34.23 -9.57
N HIS A 2 13.12 34.95 -9.21
CA HIS A 2 13.65 34.95 -7.83
C HIS A 2 12.60 35.29 -6.76
N GLN A 3 11.85 36.38 -6.95
CA GLN A 3 10.77 36.79 -6.03
C GLN A 3 9.64 35.75 -5.89
N VAL A 4 9.34 34.99 -6.94
CA VAL A 4 8.27 33.97 -6.92
C VAL A 4 8.74 32.74 -6.15
N VAL A 5 10.01 32.37 -6.30
CA VAL A 5 10.62 31.28 -5.54
C VAL A 5 10.72 31.63 -4.06
N GLU A 6 11.12 32.86 -3.74
CA GLU A 6 11.19 33.36 -2.37
C GLU A 6 9.80 33.35 -1.71
N ALA A 7 8.78 33.89 -2.38
CA ALA A 7 7.41 33.86 -1.89
C ALA A 7 6.88 32.43 -1.70
N ALA A 8 7.15 31.53 -2.65
CA ALA A 8 6.76 30.12 -2.56
C ALA A 8 7.44 29.41 -1.39
N SER A 9 8.73 29.70 -1.13
CA SER A 9 9.50 29.09 -0.03
C SER A 9 9.10 29.59 1.36
N ALA A 10 8.33 30.68 1.44
CA ALA A 10 7.84 31.23 2.70
C ALA A 10 6.47 30.68 3.12
N LEU A 11 5.76 29.97 2.23
CA LEU A 11 4.49 29.31 2.52
C LEU A 11 4.73 27.97 3.22
N ASP A 12 3.79 27.57 4.07
CA ASP A 12 3.70 26.19 4.55
C ASP A 12 3.28 25.24 3.42
N ASP A 13 3.57 23.96 3.58
CA ASP A 13 3.37 22.96 2.53
C ASP A 13 1.89 22.85 2.10
N LYS A 14 0.94 23.03 3.03
CA LYS A 14 -0.49 22.97 2.72
C LYS A 14 -0.92 24.16 1.87
N ASP A 15 -0.54 25.37 2.25
CA ASP A 15 -0.86 26.58 1.48
C ASP A 15 -0.13 26.58 0.12
N PHE A 16 1.10 26.08 0.07
CA PHE A 16 1.84 25.94 -1.20
C PHE A 16 1.12 24.99 -2.16
N LEU A 17 0.64 23.84 -1.68
CA LEU A 17 -0.15 22.91 -2.49
C LEU A 17 -1.48 23.51 -2.97
N ALA A 18 -2.14 24.33 -2.15
CA ALA A 18 -3.35 25.06 -2.56
C ALA A 18 -3.06 26.06 -3.70
N VAL A 19 -1.93 26.76 -3.63
CA VAL A 19 -1.47 27.65 -4.70
C VAL A 19 -1.20 26.87 -5.98
N VAL A 20 -0.53 25.71 -5.90
CA VAL A 20 -0.27 24.87 -7.08
C VAL A 20 -1.59 24.41 -7.71
N ARG A 21 -2.56 23.94 -6.92
CA ARG A 21 -3.91 23.57 -7.42
C ARG A 21 -4.57 24.73 -8.17
N ALA A 22 -4.59 25.93 -7.59
CA ALA A 22 -5.16 27.12 -8.22
C ALA A 22 -4.43 27.53 -9.51
N VAL A 23 -3.10 27.31 -9.59
CA VAL A 23 -2.33 27.54 -10.81
C VAL A 23 -2.71 26.54 -11.90
N VAL A 24 -2.94 25.27 -11.56
CA VAL A 24 -3.35 24.23 -12.51
C VAL A 24 -4.76 24.48 -13.05
N GLU A 25 -5.69 24.96 -12.23
CA GLU A 25 -7.04 25.37 -12.70
C GLU A 25 -6.98 26.45 -13.78
N ARG A 26 -5.98 27.35 -13.70
CA ARG A 26 -5.75 28.41 -14.69
C ARG A 26 -4.85 27.95 -15.85
N ARG A 27 -4.23 26.78 -15.76
CA ARG A 27 -3.27 26.23 -16.73
C ARG A 27 -3.50 24.72 -16.92
N PRO A 28 -4.46 24.33 -17.76
CA PRO A 28 -4.85 22.92 -17.91
C PRO A 28 -3.73 22.02 -18.46
N SER A 29 -2.71 22.59 -19.12
CA SER A 29 -1.51 21.85 -19.54
C SER A 29 -0.69 21.28 -18.38
N LEU A 30 -0.93 21.73 -17.14
CA LEU A 30 -0.26 21.28 -15.92
C LEU A 30 -1.11 20.29 -15.11
N SER A 31 -2.18 19.73 -15.68
CA SER A 31 -3.10 18.80 -15.00
C SER A 31 -2.42 17.59 -14.34
N VAL A 32 -1.26 17.16 -14.86
CA VAL A 32 -0.41 16.10 -14.28
C VAL A 32 0.00 16.42 -12.83
N LEU A 33 0.10 17.71 -12.46
CA LEU A 33 0.46 18.10 -11.09
C LEU A 33 -0.67 17.86 -10.08
N LEU A 34 -1.93 17.69 -10.51
CA LEU A 34 -3.05 17.47 -9.57
C LEU A 34 -2.88 16.18 -8.77
N SER A 35 -2.52 15.06 -9.42
CA SER A 35 -2.32 13.79 -8.72
C SER A 35 -1.13 13.85 -7.74
N VAL A 36 -0.08 14.59 -8.11
CA VAL A 36 1.08 14.83 -7.24
C VAL A 36 0.68 15.68 -6.03
N VAL A 37 -0.13 16.73 -6.25
CA VAL A 37 -0.69 17.56 -5.18
C VAL A 37 -1.57 16.74 -4.24
N ASP A 38 -2.42 15.86 -4.76
CA ASP A 38 -3.28 14.97 -3.96
C ASP A 38 -2.43 13.99 -3.12
N THR A 39 -1.38 13.42 -3.71
CA THR A 39 -0.45 12.50 -3.02
C THR A 39 0.35 13.22 -1.92
N ALA A 40 0.81 14.44 -2.21
CA ALA A 40 1.55 15.26 -1.25
C ALA A 40 0.63 15.73 -0.10
N ALA A 41 -0.61 16.12 -0.41
CA ALA A 41 -1.60 16.49 0.60
C ALA A 41 -1.93 15.30 1.54
N ALA A 42 -2.10 14.10 1.00
CA ALA A 42 -2.33 12.89 1.80
C ALA A 42 -1.14 12.53 2.72
N SER A 43 0.08 12.98 2.39
CA SER A 43 1.27 12.77 3.22
C SER A 43 1.42 13.82 4.32
N LEU A 44 0.78 15.00 4.17
CA LEU A 44 0.79 16.10 5.12
C LEU A 44 -0.34 15.96 6.16
N GLU A 45 -1.43 15.30 5.80
CA GLU A 45 -2.42 14.89 6.79
C GLU A 45 -1.72 13.95 7.78
N PRO A 46 -1.71 14.28 9.09
CA PRO A 46 -1.20 13.34 10.09
C PRO A 46 -1.97 12.05 9.87
N HIS A 47 -1.26 10.93 9.91
CA HIS A 47 -1.83 9.59 9.83
C HIS A 47 -2.91 9.46 10.92
N ARG A 48 -4.11 9.92 10.60
CA ARG A 48 -5.35 9.50 11.22
C ARG A 48 -5.34 8.04 10.86
N VAL A 49 -4.96 7.23 11.84
CA VAL A 49 -5.44 5.87 11.92
C VAL A 49 -6.95 6.06 11.83
N GLU A 50 -7.48 5.98 10.62
CA GLU A 50 -8.83 5.50 10.44
C GLU A 50 -8.76 4.17 11.17
N ASP A 51 -9.30 4.14 12.39
CA ASP A 51 -9.52 2.89 13.09
C ASP A 51 -10.23 2.02 12.06
N ASP A 52 -9.49 1.08 11.46
CA ASP A 52 -9.91 0.09 10.47
C ASP A 52 -10.80 -0.96 11.16
N ASN A 53 -11.74 -0.43 11.92
CA ASN A 53 -12.76 -1.09 12.69
C ASN A 53 -14.00 -0.19 12.85
N THR A 54 -14.01 1.01 12.22
CA THR A 54 -15.27 1.72 11.98
C THR A 54 -15.97 1.01 10.84
N ILE A 55 -16.78 0.01 11.21
CA ILE A 55 -17.91 -0.41 10.39
C ILE A 55 -18.72 0.87 10.18
N THR A 56 -18.63 1.47 8.99
CA THR A 56 -19.61 2.46 8.57
C THR A 56 -20.96 1.79 8.69
N ASP A 57 -21.88 2.35 9.47
CA ASP A 57 -23.27 1.88 9.55
C ASP A 57 -23.73 1.58 8.14
N ALA A 58 -23.93 0.29 7.86
CA ALA A 58 -24.48 -0.15 6.61
C ALA A 58 -25.80 0.61 6.47
N GLU A 59 -25.96 1.32 5.36
CA GLU A 59 -27.24 1.92 5.00
C GLU A 59 -28.30 0.83 5.19
N GLU A 60 -29.27 1.08 6.08
CA GLU A 60 -30.35 0.16 6.36
C GLU A 60 -31.15 0.01 5.06
N VAL A 61 -30.76 -0.98 4.26
CA VAL A 61 -31.54 -1.41 3.10
C VAL A 61 -32.82 -1.98 3.69
N GLU A 62 -33.88 -1.18 3.61
CA GLU A 62 -35.24 -1.61 3.94
C GLU A 62 -35.55 -2.81 3.04
N LEU A 63 -35.40 -4.01 3.61
CA LEU A 63 -35.73 -5.25 2.93
C LEU A 63 -37.23 -5.19 2.61
N PRO A 64 -37.66 -5.57 1.39
CA PRO A 64 -39.07 -5.71 1.13
C PRO A 64 -39.65 -6.74 2.10
N ASP A 65 -40.73 -6.37 2.80
CA ASP A 65 -41.48 -7.21 3.75
C ASP A 65 -42.28 -8.31 3.03
N THR A 66 -41.62 -9.02 2.11
CA THR A 66 -42.15 -10.24 1.51
C THR A 66 -41.76 -11.39 2.41
N VAL A 67 -42.64 -11.70 3.36
CA VAL A 67 -42.67 -13.00 4.02
C VAL A 67 -42.92 -14.05 2.94
N VAL A 68 -41.84 -14.64 2.42
CA VAL A 68 -41.95 -15.90 1.69
C VAL A 68 -42.24 -16.94 2.75
N GLU A 69 -43.50 -17.38 2.82
CA GLU A 69 -43.86 -18.57 3.59
C GLU A 69 -42.97 -19.72 3.10
N VAL A 70 -41.99 -20.11 3.91
CA VAL A 70 -41.19 -21.32 3.69
C VAL A 70 -42.08 -22.48 4.09
N ASP A 71 -43.01 -22.82 3.21
CA ASP A 71 -43.63 -24.12 3.26
C ASP A 71 -42.66 -25.10 2.60
N GLU A 72 -42.36 -26.18 3.33
CA GLU A 72 -41.50 -27.32 2.96
C GLU A 72 -40.01 -27.22 3.31
N ILE A 73 -39.66 -27.83 4.45
CA ILE A 73 -38.29 -28.29 4.73
C ILE A 73 -38.03 -29.43 3.73
N ILE A 74 -37.33 -29.14 2.64
CA ILE A 74 -36.87 -30.18 1.73
C ILE A 74 -35.78 -30.98 2.46
N ASP A 75 -36.11 -32.22 2.81
CA ASP A 75 -35.18 -33.20 3.38
C ASP A 75 -34.24 -33.66 2.26
N VAL A 76 -33.23 -32.83 1.95
CA VAL A 76 -32.23 -33.15 0.93
C VAL A 76 -31.29 -34.21 1.53
N PRO A 77 -31.16 -35.40 0.92
CA PRO A 77 -30.23 -36.39 1.41
C PRO A 77 -28.80 -35.82 1.36
N VAL A 78 -28.07 -35.91 2.47
CA VAL A 78 -26.63 -35.62 2.51
C VAL A 78 -25.93 -36.64 1.62
N VAL A 79 -25.69 -36.26 0.37
CA VAL A 79 -24.89 -37.06 -0.55
C VAL A 79 -23.43 -36.83 -0.18
N LEU A 80 -22.82 -37.81 0.50
CA LEU A 80 -21.37 -37.88 0.67
C LEU A 80 -20.75 -38.02 -0.74
N ALA A 81 -20.37 -36.89 -1.34
CA ALA A 81 -19.74 -36.87 -2.66
C ALA A 81 -18.34 -37.48 -2.58
N THR A 82 -18.23 -38.76 -2.92
CA THR A 82 -16.95 -39.48 -3.12
C THR A 82 -16.58 -39.57 -4.60
N ASP A 83 -16.95 -38.59 -5.42
CA ASP A 83 -16.58 -38.53 -6.83
C ASP A 83 -15.23 -37.80 -6.97
N PRO A 84 -14.24 -38.29 -7.75
CA PRO A 84 -13.07 -37.50 -8.13
C PRO A 84 -13.51 -36.18 -8.78
N ARG A 85 -13.53 -35.12 -7.97
CA ARG A 85 -13.84 -33.77 -8.42
C ARG A 85 -12.83 -33.37 -9.48
N ILE A 86 -13.31 -33.14 -10.69
CA ILE A 86 -12.59 -32.34 -11.68
C ILE A 86 -12.26 -31.02 -10.98
N PRO A 87 -11.00 -30.55 -10.98
CA PRO A 87 -10.65 -29.30 -10.34
C PRO A 87 -11.54 -28.20 -10.91
N GLU A 88 -12.23 -27.49 -10.01
CA GLU A 88 -13.02 -26.32 -10.38
C GLU A 88 -12.09 -25.29 -11.04
N PRO A 89 -12.56 -24.53 -12.03
CA PRO A 89 -11.72 -23.52 -12.67
C PRO A 89 -11.29 -22.46 -11.65
N ASP A 90 -10.04 -22.01 -11.73
CA ASP A 90 -9.47 -20.98 -10.84
C ASP A 90 -10.22 -19.63 -10.90
N TYR A 91 -11.00 -19.42 -11.96
CA TYR A 91 -11.79 -18.24 -12.22
C TYR A 91 -13.20 -18.65 -12.65
N THR A 92 -14.18 -17.89 -12.17
CA THR A 92 -15.55 -17.92 -12.71
C THR A 92 -15.57 -17.46 -14.17
N GLU A 93 -16.65 -17.75 -14.89
CA GLU A 93 -16.84 -17.28 -16.28
C GLU A 93 -16.79 -15.75 -16.41
N GLY A 94 -17.11 -15.02 -15.34
CA GLY A 94 -16.98 -13.55 -15.25
C GLY A 94 -15.56 -13.06 -14.93
N GLY A 95 -14.56 -13.96 -14.85
CA GLY A 95 -13.17 -13.61 -14.56
C GLY A 95 -12.89 -13.31 -13.08
N VAL A 96 -13.84 -13.55 -12.17
CA VAL A 96 -13.62 -13.42 -10.72
C VAL A 96 -12.91 -14.67 -10.22
N PRO A 97 -11.78 -14.55 -9.48
CA PRO A 97 -11.09 -15.70 -8.90
C PRO A 97 -11.99 -16.49 -7.94
N THR A 98 -11.88 -17.81 -7.93
CA THR A 98 -12.56 -18.64 -6.94
C THR A 98 -11.92 -18.49 -5.55
N PHE A 99 -12.65 -18.89 -4.52
CA PHE A 99 -12.14 -18.83 -3.15
C PHE A 99 -10.86 -19.65 -2.96
N ASP A 100 -10.80 -20.83 -3.57
CA ASP A 100 -9.61 -21.68 -3.53
C ASP A 100 -8.41 -21.00 -4.20
N ARG A 101 -8.62 -20.29 -5.32
CA ARG A 101 -7.56 -19.53 -5.98
C ARG A 101 -7.04 -18.36 -5.12
N VAL A 102 -7.93 -17.67 -4.42
CA VAL A 102 -7.53 -16.61 -3.48
C VAL A 102 -6.76 -17.20 -2.30
N ARG A 103 -7.23 -18.31 -1.73
CA ARG A 103 -6.55 -19.00 -0.62
C ARG A 103 -5.13 -19.43 -1.03
N GLU A 104 -4.99 -20.15 -2.14
CA GLU A 104 -3.70 -20.61 -2.65
C GLU A 104 -2.74 -19.43 -2.87
N LYS A 105 -3.23 -18.31 -3.41
CA LYS A 105 -2.43 -17.10 -3.61
C LYS A 105 -1.97 -16.46 -2.30
N ILE A 106 -2.83 -16.45 -1.28
CA ILE A 106 -2.48 -15.94 0.06
C ILE A 106 -1.45 -16.84 0.72
N GLU A 107 -1.66 -18.16 0.70
CA GLU A 107 -0.72 -19.14 1.26
C GLU A 107 0.65 -19.07 0.56
N GLY A 108 0.66 -18.94 -0.77
CA GLY A 108 1.89 -18.77 -1.54
C GLY A 108 2.63 -17.47 -1.18
N ARG A 109 1.91 -16.36 -1.04
CA ARG A 109 2.50 -15.07 -0.61
C ARG A 109 3.01 -15.13 0.83
N PHE A 110 2.25 -15.74 1.72
CA PHE A 110 2.63 -15.90 3.11
C PHE A 110 3.88 -16.78 3.24
N GLY A 111 3.90 -17.94 2.58
CA GLY A 111 5.06 -18.84 2.56
C GLY A 111 6.31 -18.16 1.97
N ALA A 112 6.16 -17.41 0.88
CA ALA A 112 7.27 -16.64 0.31
C ALA A 112 7.75 -15.50 1.23
N SER A 113 6.83 -14.83 1.93
CA SER A 113 7.15 -13.68 2.78
C SER A 113 8.09 -14.04 3.94
N ILE A 114 7.92 -15.23 4.53
CA ILE A 114 8.70 -15.69 5.68
C ILE A 114 10.22 -15.68 5.42
N GLY A 115 10.67 -15.96 4.19
CA GLY A 115 12.09 -16.00 3.82
C GLY A 115 12.53 -14.94 2.80
N SER A 116 11.62 -14.07 2.37
CA SER A 116 11.89 -13.14 1.26
C SER A 116 12.96 -12.10 1.59
N ALA A 117 13.01 -11.62 2.84
CA ALA A 117 13.98 -10.62 3.27
C ALA A 117 15.41 -11.17 3.27
N GLU A 118 15.61 -12.39 3.79
CA GLU A 118 16.90 -13.08 3.78
C GLU A 118 17.37 -13.36 2.34
N LEU A 119 16.48 -13.82 1.47
CA LEU A 119 16.77 -14.02 0.04
C LEU A 119 17.10 -12.71 -0.67
N ALA A 120 16.39 -11.63 -0.36
CA ALA A 120 16.66 -10.31 -0.93
C ALA A 120 18.00 -9.74 -0.45
N HIS A 121 18.37 -9.98 0.81
CA HIS A 121 19.66 -9.61 1.38
C HIS A 121 20.81 -10.40 0.73
N GLU A 122 20.65 -11.71 0.51
CA GLU A 122 21.66 -12.54 -0.16
C GLU A 122 21.78 -12.30 -1.67
N SER A 123 20.83 -11.58 -2.26
CA SER A 123 20.84 -11.22 -3.67
C SER A 123 22.07 -10.37 -4.02
N PRO A 124 22.52 -10.36 -5.30
CA PRO A 124 23.63 -9.52 -5.73
C PRO A 124 23.40 -8.02 -5.47
N ALA A 125 22.14 -7.57 -5.60
CA ALA A 125 21.74 -6.20 -5.30
C ALA A 125 21.81 -5.92 -3.79
N GLY A 126 21.32 -6.83 -2.94
CA GLY A 126 21.39 -6.71 -1.48
C GLY A 126 22.84 -6.58 -0.98
N LYS A 127 23.71 -7.50 -1.42
CA LYS A 127 25.15 -7.48 -1.10
C LYS A 127 25.84 -6.17 -1.49
N SER A 128 25.47 -5.58 -2.62
CA SER A 128 26.04 -4.30 -3.06
C SER A 128 25.63 -3.11 -2.17
N VAL A 129 24.44 -3.17 -1.56
CA VAL A 129 23.96 -2.13 -0.64
C VAL A 129 24.68 -2.23 0.70
N ASP A 130 24.89 -3.45 1.19
CA ASP A 130 25.65 -3.69 2.42
C ASP A 130 27.10 -3.26 2.28
N GLU A 131 27.74 -3.55 1.14
CA GLU A 131 29.11 -3.11 0.88
C GLU A 131 29.22 -1.57 0.86
N GLN A 132 28.28 -0.87 0.22
CA GLN A 132 28.22 0.59 0.25
C GLN A 132 27.96 1.14 1.66
N TRP A 133 27.20 0.42 2.49
CA TRP A 133 26.99 0.81 3.88
C TRP A 133 28.30 0.67 4.67
N ASP A 134 28.99 -0.46 4.55
CA ASP A 134 30.26 -0.73 5.20
C ASP A 134 31.36 0.25 4.79
N GLU A 135 31.44 0.61 3.51
CA GLU A 135 32.35 1.64 3.02
C GLU A 135 32.06 3.01 3.66
N ARG A 136 30.79 3.41 3.74
CA ARG A 136 30.39 4.65 4.41
C ARG A 136 30.72 4.63 5.89
N GLN A 137 30.52 3.50 6.58
CA GLN A 137 30.87 3.36 8.00
C GLN A 137 32.37 3.44 8.22
N LYS A 138 33.18 2.79 7.38
CA LYS A 138 34.65 2.88 7.42
C LYS A 138 35.12 4.31 7.19
N ALA A 139 34.57 5.00 6.18
CA ALA A 139 34.91 6.39 5.89
C ALA A 139 34.52 7.32 7.04
N ALA A 140 33.33 7.15 7.62
CA ALA A 140 32.88 7.90 8.78
C ALA A 140 33.79 7.68 9.99
N LYS A 141 34.15 6.42 10.28
CA LYS A 141 35.06 6.07 11.37
C LYS A 141 36.45 6.69 11.17
N ALA A 142 37.01 6.57 9.96
CA ALA A 142 38.31 7.17 9.63
C ALA A 142 38.28 8.70 9.83
N LYS A 143 37.18 9.35 9.44
CA LYS A 143 37.00 10.80 9.63
C LYS A 143 36.91 11.18 11.11
N LEU A 144 36.21 10.39 11.92
CA LEU A 144 36.13 10.60 13.37
C LEU A 144 37.50 10.43 14.05
N GLU A 145 38.31 9.48 13.61
CA GLU A 145 39.68 9.28 14.10
C GLU A 145 40.59 10.46 13.74
N GLU A 146 40.48 10.99 12.52
CA GLU A 146 41.18 12.21 12.09
C GLU A 146 40.81 13.41 12.98
N ILE A 147 39.52 13.61 13.25
CA ILE A 147 39.03 14.67 14.14
C ILE A 147 39.62 14.49 15.54
N ARG A 148 39.56 13.28 16.10
CA ARG A 148 40.12 12.99 17.44
C ARG A 148 41.61 13.33 17.51
N ARG A 149 42.38 12.97 16.49
CA ARG A 149 43.82 13.30 16.39
C ARG A 149 44.05 14.82 16.31
N SER A 150 43.23 15.54 15.54
CA SER A 150 43.33 17.01 15.42
C SER A 150 43.01 17.74 16.72
N MET A 151 42.18 17.14 17.58
CA MET A 151 41.82 17.69 18.90
C MET A 151 42.86 17.37 19.99
N GLY A 152 43.97 16.71 19.67
CA GLY A 152 45.11 16.56 20.58
C GLY A 152 44.87 15.65 21.79
N LYS A 153 44.03 14.63 21.64
CA LYS A 153 43.76 13.63 22.69
C LYS A 153 44.11 12.23 22.24
#